data_AF-A0A1S1PYH1-F1
#
_entry.id   AF-A0A1S1PYH1-F1
#
_cell.length_a   1.000
_cell.length_b   1.000
_cell.length_c   1.000
_cell.angle_alpha   90.00
_cell.angle_beta   90.00
_cell.angle_gamma   90.00
#
_symmetry.space_group_name_H-M   'P 1'
#
loop_
_entity.id
_entity.type
_entity.pdbx_description
1 polymer ?
#
loop_
_entity_poly.entity_id
_entity_poly.type
_entity_poly.pdbx_seq_one_letter_code
_entity_poly.pdbx_strand_id
1 'polypeptide(L)'
;MSTFVSASCTTLYTDVSVVAPWTSRDADTLAAFKVVMVEGATDAEFSAMLAFLQPDESLTLGTDRSQVEAGFWGRIPRTYIRHSRDRMIPVELQDRMIAEADRLAPDNPFDVHTIDAPHASNEQQFAQVVGILDSLA
;
A
#
# COMPACT_ATOMS: atom_id res chain seq x y z
N MET A 1 -27.10 -19.71 -12.29
CA MET A 1 -27.66 -18.37 -12.03
C MET A 1 -27.10 -17.92 -10.70
N SER A 2 -26.06 -17.09 -10.71
CA SER A 2 -25.44 -16.55 -9.50
C SER A 2 -25.63 -15.04 -9.53
N THR A 3 -26.34 -14.52 -8.53
CA THR A 3 -26.62 -13.10 -8.35
C THR A 3 -25.38 -12.46 -7.72
N PHE A 4 -24.63 -11.70 -8.51
CA PHE A 4 -23.57 -10.83 -7.98
C PHE A 4 -24.24 -9.61 -7.33
N VAL A 5 -24.06 -9.47 -6.02
CA VAL A 5 -24.38 -8.22 -5.31
C VAL A 5 -23.28 -7.22 -5.66
N SER A 6 -23.53 -6.42 -6.68
CA SER A 6 -22.78 -5.19 -6.97
C SER A 6 -23.18 -4.15 -5.93
N ALA A 7 -22.51 -4.15 -4.77
CA ALA A 7 -22.61 -3.05 -3.83
C ALA A 7 -21.78 -1.87 -4.37
N SER A 8 -22.52 -0.86 -4.82
CA SER A 8 -22.12 0.46 -5.32
C SER A 8 -20.82 1.02 -4.73
N CYS A 9 -19.73 0.98 -5.51
CA CYS A 9 -18.53 1.82 -5.33
C CYS A 9 -18.45 2.92 -6.42
N THR A 10 -19.56 3.22 -7.10
CA THR A 10 -19.56 4.13 -8.25
C THR A 10 -19.95 5.57 -7.89
N THR A 11 -20.50 5.80 -6.69
CA THR A 11 -21.07 7.12 -6.33
C THR A 11 -20.08 8.10 -5.69
N LEU A 12 -18.80 7.73 -5.49
CA LEU A 12 -17.82 8.61 -4.84
C LEU A 12 -16.98 9.47 -5.79
N TYR A 13 -17.07 9.27 -7.11
CA TYR A 13 -16.05 9.80 -8.04
C TYR A 13 -16.48 10.96 -8.94
N THR A 14 -17.75 11.35 -8.97
CA THR A 14 -18.23 12.36 -9.95
C THR A 14 -18.27 13.80 -9.45
N ASP A 15 -18.05 14.06 -8.16
CA ASP A 15 -18.18 15.42 -7.59
C ASP A 15 -17.25 15.70 -6.39
N VAL A 16 -16.05 15.13 -6.39
CA VAL A 16 -15.05 15.40 -5.35
C VAL A 16 -13.84 16.03 -6.02
N SER A 17 -13.64 17.33 -5.78
CA SER A 17 -12.27 17.84 -5.73
C SER A 17 -11.59 17.08 -4.58
N VAL A 18 -10.95 15.96 -4.88
CA VAL A 18 -10.18 15.21 -3.89
C VAL A 18 -8.97 16.09 -3.61
N VAL A 19 -9.09 16.97 -2.61
CA VAL A 19 -7.92 17.60 -2.02
C VAL A 19 -7.22 16.48 -1.28
N ALA A 20 -6.27 15.88 -1.97
CA ALA A 20 -5.16 15.12 -1.45
C ALA A 20 -4.81 15.56 -0.01
N PRO A 21 -5.03 14.71 1.03
CA PRO A 21 -4.84 15.10 2.42
C PRO A 21 -3.46 15.68 2.73
N TRP A 22 -2.43 15.28 1.97
CA TRP A 22 -1.05 15.78 2.11
C TRP A 22 -0.86 17.24 1.66
N THR A 23 -1.79 17.81 0.91
CA THR A 23 -1.79 19.24 0.52
C THR A 23 -2.66 20.11 1.42
N SER A 24 -3.36 19.50 2.39
CA SER A 24 -4.26 20.21 3.31
C SER A 24 -3.52 21.24 4.15
N ARG A 25 -4.19 22.35 4.45
CA ARG A 25 -3.74 23.35 5.44
C ARG A 25 -4.38 23.16 6.82
N ASP A 26 -5.31 22.20 6.93
CA ASP A 26 -6.00 21.87 8.17
C ASP A 26 -5.14 20.95 9.03
N ALA A 27 -4.86 21.38 10.26
CA ALA A 27 -3.95 20.69 11.16
C ALA A 27 -4.51 19.33 11.61
N ASP A 28 -5.83 19.24 11.82
CA ASP A 28 -6.47 18.00 12.25
C ASP A 28 -6.43 16.95 11.12
N THR A 29 -6.64 17.38 9.87
CA THR A 29 -6.48 16.54 8.67
C THR A 29 -5.05 16.01 8.55
N LEU A 30 -4.03 16.87 8.70
CA LEU A 30 -2.64 16.44 8.62
C LEU A 30 -2.25 15.50 9.77
N ALA A 31 -2.76 15.74 10.99
CA ALA A 31 -2.55 14.87 12.13
C ALA A 31 -3.16 13.48 11.90
N ALA A 32 -4.40 13.41 11.40
CA ALA A 32 -5.04 12.15 11.05
C ALA A 32 -4.28 11.42 9.91
N PHE A 33 -3.82 12.16 8.91
CA PHE A 33 -3.03 11.61 7.81
C PHE A 33 -1.68 11.05 8.28
N LYS A 34 -0.99 11.74 9.20
CA LYS A 34 0.24 11.23 9.83
C LYS A 34 0.02 9.89 10.52
N VAL A 35 -1.08 9.73 11.24
CA VAL A 35 -1.42 8.47 11.92
C VAL A 35 -1.67 7.33 10.93
N VAL A 36 -2.34 7.61 9.82
CA VAL A 36 -2.62 6.58 8.80
C VAL A 36 -1.36 6.18 8.03
N MET A 37 -0.52 7.17 7.69
CA MET A 37 0.65 6.94 6.84
C MET A 37 1.88 6.48 7.62
N VAL A 38 2.24 7.17 8.70
CA VAL A 38 3.57 7.05 9.32
C VAL A 38 3.48 7.18 10.85
N GLU A 39 2.56 6.42 11.46
CA GLU A 39 2.40 6.36 12.91
C GLU A 39 3.72 6.04 13.63
N GLY A 40 4.13 6.94 14.54
CA GLY A 40 5.37 6.85 15.31
C GLY A 40 6.52 7.68 14.77
N ALA A 41 6.37 8.35 13.62
CA ALA A 41 7.36 9.30 13.11
C ALA A 41 7.36 10.64 13.85
N THR A 42 8.51 11.29 13.86
CA THR A 42 8.67 12.71 14.21
C THR A 42 7.95 13.61 13.20
N ASP A 43 7.72 14.88 13.56
CA ASP A 43 7.13 15.85 12.64
C ASP A 43 8.06 16.18 11.47
N ALA A 44 9.38 16.09 11.69
CA ALA A 44 10.38 16.29 10.65
C ALA A 44 10.32 15.15 9.60
N GLU A 45 10.26 13.89 10.05
CA GLU A 45 10.08 12.73 9.18
C GLU A 45 8.75 12.78 8.42
N PHE A 46 7.65 13.14 9.09
CA PHE A 46 6.36 13.31 8.42
C PHE A 46 6.41 14.43 7.37
N SER A 47 7.02 15.57 7.69
CA SER A 47 7.20 16.67 6.73
C SER A 47 8.06 16.28 5.54
N ALA A 48 9.12 15.49 5.77
CA ALA A 48 9.94 14.94 4.70
C ALA A 48 9.13 14.00 3.80
N MET A 49 8.34 13.10 4.38
CA MET A 49 7.43 12.22 3.62
C MET A 49 6.44 13.03 2.77
N LEU A 50 5.79 14.06 3.33
CA LEU A 50 4.85 14.92 2.60
C LEU A 50 5.52 15.58 1.39
N ALA A 51 6.79 15.98 1.51
CA ALA A 51 7.53 16.61 0.42
C ALA A 51 7.78 15.67 -0.79
N PHE A 52 7.69 14.36 -0.60
CA PHE A 52 7.83 13.37 -1.66
C PHE A 52 6.49 12.96 -2.32
N LEU A 53 5.34 13.30 -1.74
CA LEU A 53 4.04 12.94 -2.31
C LEU A 53 3.67 13.83 -3.50
N GLN A 54 3.28 13.21 -4.61
CA GLN A 54 2.90 13.88 -5.84
C GLN A 54 1.44 13.56 -6.21
N PRO A 55 0.74 14.41 -6.97
CA PRO A 55 -0.59 14.11 -7.49
C PRO A 55 -0.49 13.28 -8.77
N ASP A 56 0.19 12.14 -8.72
CA ASP A 56 0.47 11.26 -9.86
C ASP A 56 -0.40 9.98 -9.87
N GLU A 57 -1.31 9.85 -8.91
CA GLU A 57 -2.26 8.75 -8.84
C GLU A 57 -3.17 8.69 -10.08
N SER A 58 -3.32 7.50 -10.66
CA SER A 58 -4.26 7.29 -11.77
C SER A 58 -5.70 7.47 -11.31
N LEU A 59 -6.50 8.20 -12.09
CA LEU A 59 -7.95 8.28 -11.89
C LEU A 59 -8.63 6.91 -11.92
N THR A 60 -7.98 5.89 -12.50
CA THR A 60 -8.52 4.54 -12.60
C THR A 60 -8.04 3.60 -11.50
N LEU A 61 -7.12 4.01 -10.61
CA LEU A 61 -6.48 3.10 -9.63
C LEU A 61 -7.50 2.27 -8.83
N GLY A 62 -8.58 2.90 -8.39
CA GLY A 62 -9.63 2.24 -7.60
C GLY A 62 -10.71 1.50 -8.39
N THR A 63 -10.71 1.57 -9.71
CA THR A 63 -11.81 1.05 -10.55
C THR A 63 -11.36 0.04 -11.60
N ASP A 64 -10.11 0.10 -12.03
CA ASP A 64 -9.57 -0.85 -12.99
C ASP A 64 -9.27 -2.21 -12.37
N ARG A 65 -9.36 -3.25 -13.21
CA ARG A 65 -9.09 -4.62 -12.81
C ARG A 65 -7.58 -4.87 -12.79
N SER A 66 -6.97 -4.77 -11.62
CA SER A 66 -5.55 -5.08 -11.39
C SER A 66 -5.31 -6.58 -11.15
N GLN A 67 -5.58 -7.43 -12.14
CA GLN A 67 -5.30 -8.87 -12.05
C GLN A 67 -4.03 -9.27 -12.80
N VAL A 68 -3.29 -10.20 -12.22
CA VAL A 68 -2.06 -10.76 -12.79
C VAL A 68 -2.37 -11.96 -13.70
N GLU A 69 -1.63 -12.13 -14.79
CA GLU A 69 -1.83 -13.22 -15.75
C GLU A 69 -0.87 -14.39 -15.50
N ALA A 70 -1.40 -15.62 -15.44
CA ALA A 70 -0.63 -16.82 -15.10
C ALA A 70 0.58 -17.09 -16.02
N GLY A 71 0.49 -16.74 -17.30
CA GLY A 71 1.58 -16.97 -18.27
C GLY A 71 2.80 -16.06 -18.09
N PHE A 72 2.65 -14.97 -17.33
CA PHE A 72 3.68 -13.95 -17.13
C PHE A 72 4.06 -13.78 -15.65
N TRP A 73 3.09 -13.95 -14.76
CA TRP A 73 3.29 -13.83 -13.32
C TRP A 73 4.14 -14.98 -12.77
N GLY A 74 5.03 -14.69 -11.82
CA GLY A 74 5.90 -15.70 -11.20
C GLY A 74 7.13 -16.11 -12.02
N ARG A 75 7.51 -15.37 -13.07
CA ARG A 75 8.73 -15.65 -13.85
C ARG A 75 10.04 -15.16 -13.20
N ILE A 76 9.95 -14.20 -12.29
CA ILE A 76 11.08 -13.60 -11.57
C ILE A 76 10.88 -13.92 -10.07
N PRO A 77 11.93 -14.13 -9.27
CA PRO A 77 11.80 -14.19 -7.81
C PRO A 77 11.07 -12.95 -7.27
N ARG A 78 10.20 -13.15 -6.27
CA ARG A 78 9.34 -12.08 -5.74
C ARG A 78 9.47 -12.02 -4.23
N THR A 79 9.75 -10.83 -3.71
CA THR A 79 9.78 -10.56 -2.28
C THR A 79 8.64 -9.62 -1.92
N TYR A 80 7.95 -9.90 -0.82
CA TYR A 80 6.93 -9.02 -0.25
C TYR A 80 7.38 -8.57 1.15
N ILE A 81 7.50 -7.25 1.35
CA ILE A 81 7.79 -6.68 2.66
C ILE A 81 6.47 -6.20 3.25
N ARG A 82 5.91 -6.98 4.18
CA ARG A 82 4.63 -6.73 4.84
C ARG A 82 4.80 -5.77 6.01
N HIS A 83 3.97 -4.75 6.03
CA HIS A 83 3.93 -3.74 7.10
C HIS A 83 2.76 -4.08 8.04
N SER A 84 3.06 -4.55 9.26
CA SER A 84 2.05 -5.16 10.13
C SER A 84 1.06 -4.18 10.75
N ARG A 85 1.34 -2.86 10.71
CA ARG A 85 0.45 -1.80 11.23
C ARG A 85 -0.09 -0.89 10.13
N ASP A 86 0.01 -1.32 8.87
CA ASP A 86 -0.51 -0.56 7.73
C ASP A 86 -2.04 -0.41 7.83
N ARG A 87 -2.53 0.83 7.77
CA ARG A 87 -3.96 1.19 7.79
C ARG A 87 -4.51 1.54 6.41
N MET A 88 -3.63 1.77 5.43
CA MET A 88 -3.98 2.01 4.02
C MET A 88 -4.18 0.68 3.29
N ILE A 89 -3.30 -0.28 3.54
CA ILE A 89 -3.39 -1.65 3.04
C ILE A 89 -3.36 -2.59 4.27
N PRO A 90 -4.52 -2.85 4.91
CA PRO A 90 -4.59 -3.68 6.10
C PRO A 90 -3.94 -5.05 5.90
N VAL A 91 -3.40 -5.64 6.98
CA VAL A 91 -2.68 -6.93 6.92
C VAL A 91 -3.51 -8.03 6.25
N GLU A 92 -4.81 -8.07 6.49
CA GLU A 92 -5.70 -9.06 5.88
C GLU A 92 -5.80 -8.88 4.35
N LEU A 93 -5.71 -7.63 3.86
CA LEU A 93 -5.64 -7.34 2.44
C LEU A 93 -4.28 -7.72 1.86
N GLN A 94 -3.18 -7.43 2.56
CA GLN A 94 -1.84 -7.87 2.16
C GLN A 94 -1.77 -9.40 2.06
N ASP A 95 -2.27 -10.12 3.07
CA ASP A 95 -2.32 -11.58 3.11
C ASP A 95 -3.15 -12.15 1.95
N ARG A 96 -4.27 -11.50 1.62
CA ARG A 96 -5.08 -11.88 0.46
C ARG A 96 -4.32 -11.69 -0.85
N MET A 97 -3.64 -10.56 -1.04
CA MET A 97 -2.84 -10.30 -2.24
C MET A 97 -1.75 -11.35 -2.43
N ILE A 98 -1.04 -11.70 -1.36
CA ILE A 98 0.00 -12.74 -1.35
C ILE A 98 -0.61 -14.10 -1.71
N ALA A 99 -1.68 -14.51 -1.02
CA ALA A 99 -2.29 -15.82 -1.21
C ALA A 99 -2.93 -16.01 -2.59
N GLU A 100 -3.50 -14.96 -3.18
CA GLU A 100 -4.04 -15.01 -4.54
C GLU A 100 -2.92 -15.13 -5.58
N ALA A 101 -1.83 -14.37 -5.42
CA ALA A 101 -0.67 -14.41 -6.31
C ALA A 101 0.10 -15.74 -6.25
N ASP A 102 0.28 -16.30 -5.06
CA ASP A 102 1.00 -17.57 -4.87
C ASP A 102 0.19 -18.77 -5.35
N ARG A 103 -1.15 -18.71 -5.26
CA ARG A 103 -2.02 -19.71 -5.89
C ARG A 103 -1.89 -19.72 -7.41
N LEU A 104 -1.62 -18.56 -8.01
CA LEU A 104 -1.45 -18.44 -9.46
C LEU A 104 -0.06 -18.91 -9.92
N ALA A 105 0.96 -18.77 -9.08
CA ALA A 105 2.34 -19.14 -9.37
C ALA A 105 2.93 -20.00 -8.23
N PRO A 106 2.45 -21.24 -8.05
CA PRO A 106 2.80 -22.09 -6.91
C PRO A 106 4.26 -22.53 -6.89
N ASP A 107 4.90 -22.60 -8.07
CA ASP A 107 6.31 -23.03 -8.19
C ASP A 107 7.30 -21.90 -7.86
N ASN A 108 6.84 -20.68 -7.65
CA ASN A 108 7.67 -19.52 -7.30
C ASN A 108 6.92 -18.56 -6.39
N PRO A 109 6.56 -18.96 -5.15
CA PRO A 109 5.77 -18.13 -4.23
C PRO A 109 6.54 -16.89 -3.75
N PHE A 110 5.86 -15.95 -3.10
CA PHE A 110 6.53 -14.81 -2.47
C PHE A 110 7.47 -15.25 -1.33
N ASP A 111 8.66 -14.68 -1.29
CA ASP A 111 9.47 -14.58 -0.08
C ASP A 111 8.94 -13.42 0.78
N VAL A 112 8.35 -13.72 1.94
CA VAL A 112 7.63 -12.72 2.74
C VAL A 112 8.43 -12.34 3.98
N HIS A 113 8.81 -11.07 4.06
CA HIS A 113 9.38 -10.45 5.27
C HIS A 113 8.31 -9.59 5.93
N THR A 114 8.30 -9.52 7.25
CA THR A 114 7.31 -8.71 7.98
C THR A 114 8.01 -7.80 8.96
N ILE A 115 7.68 -6.51 8.90
CA ILE A 115 8.22 -5.48 9.79
C ILE A 115 7.10 -4.79 10.56
N ASP A 116 7.42 -4.33 11.77
CA ASP A 116 6.51 -3.57 12.62
C ASP A 116 6.47 -2.09 12.21
N ALA A 117 5.81 -1.82 11.08
CA ALA A 117 5.71 -0.50 10.47
C ALA A 117 4.28 -0.14 10.05
N PRO A 118 3.93 1.16 10.05
CA PRO A 118 2.71 1.67 9.41
C PRO A 118 2.92 1.70 7.88
N HIS A 119 2.05 2.35 7.10
CA HIS A 119 2.13 2.31 5.64
C HIS A 119 3.49 2.77 5.07
N ALA A 120 4.01 3.90 5.56
CA ALA A 120 5.34 4.41 5.27
C ALA A 120 6.27 4.18 6.46
N SER A 121 7.53 3.82 6.20
CA SER A 121 8.52 3.62 7.25
C SER A 121 9.10 4.95 7.76
N ASN A 122 9.27 5.06 9.08
CA ASN A 122 10.17 6.06 9.66
C ASN A 122 11.64 5.68 9.44
N GLU A 123 12.61 6.51 9.86
CA GLU A 123 14.03 6.26 9.61
C GLU A 123 14.49 4.87 10.09
N GLN A 124 14.12 4.49 11.32
CA GLN A 124 14.51 3.21 11.91
C GLN A 124 13.92 2.02 11.14
N GLN A 125 12.63 2.08 10.78
CA GLN A 125 11.96 1.03 10.01
C GLN A 125 12.50 0.97 8.58
N PHE A 126 12.85 2.12 8.00
CA PHE A 126 13.42 2.19 6.67
C PHE A 126 14.80 1.51 6.63
N ALA A 127 15.61 1.65 7.68
CA ALA A 127 16.86 0.89 7.80
C ALA A 127 16.63 -0.63 7.84
N GLN A 128 15.52 -1.11 8.43
CA GLN A 128 15.16 -2.53 8.38
C GLN A 128 14.79 -2.96 6.96
N VAL A 129 14.00 -2.15 6.24
CA VAL A 129 13.68 -2.39 4.82
C VAL A 129 14.95 -2.50 3.98
N VAL A 130 15.89 -1.57 4.15
CA VAL A 130 17.18 -1.59 3.45
C VAL A 130 17.96 -2.87 3.78
N GLY A 131 18.01 -3.29 5.04
CA GLY A 131 18.67 -4.54 5.43
C GLY A 131 18.04 -5.79 4.79
N ILE A 132 16.72 -5.81 4.64
CA ILE A 132 16.02 -6.88 3.91
C ILE A 132 16.46 -6.84 2.44
N LEU A 133 16.38 -5.68 1.79
CA LEU A 133 16.76 -5.54 0.37
C LEU A 133 18.22 -5.90 0.10
N ASP A 134 19.14 -5.53 0.99
CA ASP A 134 20.57 -5.88 0.91
C ASP A 134 20.79 -7.40 0.98
N SER A 135 19.95 -8.10 1.77
CA SER A 135 20.02 -9.56 1.89
C SER A 135 19.49 -10.33 0.67
N LEU A 136 18.80 -9.66 -0.27
CA LEU A 136 18.28 -10.29 -1.49
C LEU A 136 19.33 -10.40 -2.61
N ALA A 137 20.52 -9.82 -2.42
CA ALA A 137 21.61 -9.76 -3.41
C ALA A 137 22.42 -11.05 -3.53
#